data_AF-A0A9E3R0E0-F1
#
_entry.id   AF-A0A9E3R0E0-F1
#
_cell.length_a   1.000
_cell.length_b   1.000
_cell.length_c   1.000
_cell.angle_alpha   90.00
_cell.angle_beta   90.00
_cell.angle_gamma   90.00
#
_symmetry.space_group_name_H-M   'P 1'
#
loop_
_entity.id
_entity.type
_entity.pdbx_description
1 polymer ?
#
loop_
_entity_poly.entity_id
_entity_poly.type
_entity_poly.pdbx_seq_one_letter_code
_entity_poly.pdbx_strand_id
1 'polypeptide(L)'
;MWRPCLTLLVLSAACGRHHTLQDGTYAFSLKESLRDDCNFTGAPGVLSQGALKTTGHVVALDYGLFGIDLNGNYLADVERMTLDGSAANVNTQVNGGECLLDLVGLHLDGATTSSTSFEGIMAVRLDARRPDRCVCEVWFKYVANRQ
;
A
#
# COMPACT_ATOMS: atom_id res chain seq x y z
N MET A 1 60.30 -8.45 -17.41
CA MET A 1 59.76 -9.70 -16.86
C MET A 1 58.71 -9.35 -15.82
N TRP A 2 57.55 -10.00 -15.90
CA TRP A 2 56.25 -9.64 -15.31
C TRP A 2 56.26 -9.28 -13.80
N ARG A 3 55.59 -8.18 -13.45
CA ARG A 3 55.12 -7.91 -12.07
C ARG A 3 53.71 -8.49 -11.93
N PRO A 4 53.45 -9.41 -11.00
CA PRO A 4 52.11 -9.84 -10.65
C PRO A 4 51.49 -8.87 -9.62
N CYS A 5 50.22 -9.11 -9.29
CA CYS A 5 49.45 -8.50 -8.20
C CYS A 5 48.63 -7.26 -8.58
N LEU A 6 47.35 -7.45 -8.88
CA LEU A 6 46.27 -7.24 -7.92
C LEU A 6 44.94 -7.58 -8.61
N THR A 7 44.42 -8.79 -8.38
CA THR A 7 43.01 -9.08 -8.59
C THR A 7 42.24 -8.42 -7.45
N LEU A 8 41.71 -7.22 -7.69
CA LEU A 8 40.70 -6.62 -6.83
C LEU A 8 39.45 -7.51 -6.86
N LEU A 9 39.30 -8.36 -5.86
CA LEU A 9 38.05 -9.01 -5.52
C LEU A 9 37.13 -7.92 -4.93
N VAL A 10 36.32 -7.31 -5.79
CA VAL A 10 35.23 -6.45 -5.37
C VAL A 10 34.17 -7.36 -4.74
N LEU A 11 34.26 -7.57 -3.43
CA LEU A 11 33.12 -8.06 -2.66
C LEU A 11 32.09 -6.92 -2.62
N SER A 12 31.25 -6.84 -3.65
CA SER A 12 29.93 -6.24 -3.49
C SER A 12 29.12 -7.19 -2.62
N ALA A 13 29.38 -7.16 -1.31
CA ALA A 13 28.45 -7.63 -0.30
C ALA A 13 27.21 -6.73 -0.40
N ALA A 14 26.34 -7.06 -1.35
CA ALA A 14 24.96 -6.64 -1.31
C ALA A 14 24.33 -7.37 -0.12
N CYS A 15 24.62 -6.89 1.09
CA CYS A 15 23.83 -7.17 2.29
C CYS A 15 22.49 -6.43 2.18
N GLY A 16 21.77 -6.63 1.09
CA GLY A 16 20.35 -6.38 1.05
C GLY A 16 19.68 -7.61 1.63
N ARG A 17 18.98 -7.47 2.76
CA ARG A 17 18.02 -8.51 3.17
C ARG A 17 17.09 -8.73 1.97
N HIS A 18 17.17 -9.91 1.37
CA HIS A 18 16.40 -10.24 0.19
C HIS A 18 14.96 -10.45 0.64
N HIS A 19 14.09 -9.48 0.40
CA HIS A 19 12.65 -9.71 0.44
C HIS A 19 12.23 -10.41 -0.86
N THR A 20 11.24 -11.28 -0.78
CA THR A 20 10.75 -12.03 -1.94
C THR A 20 9.96 -11.13 -2.89
N LEU A 21 9.18 -10.20 -2.32
CA LEU A 21 8.33 -9.29 -3.07
C LEU A 21 9.14 -8.32 -3.94
N GLN A 22 8.81 -8.20 -5.21
CA GLN A 22 9.52 -7.31 -6.13
C GLN A 22 8.94 -5.89 -6.11
N ASP A 23 9.79 -4.88 -6.27
CA ASP A 23 9.34 -3.52 -6.50
C ASP A 23 8.63 -3.39 -7.87
N GLY A 24 7.70 -2.42 -7.95
CA GLY A 24 6.98 -2.10 -9.19
C GLY A 24 5.50 -1.76 -8.97
N THR A 25 4.75 -1.74 -10.07
CA THR A 25 3.32 -1.42 -10.06
C THR A 25 2.48 -2.67 -9.78
N TYR A 26 1.53 -2.55 -8.86
CA TYR A 26 0.59 -3.60 -8.48
C TYR A 26 -0.84 -3.15 -8.72
N ALA A 27 -1.67 -4.03 -9.30
CA ALA A 27 -3.10 -3.82 -9.39
C ALA A 27 -3.82 -4.52 -8.23
N PHE A 28 -4.65 -3.78 -7.52
CA PHE A 28 -5.43 -4.28 -6.39
C PHE A 28 -6.81 -4.76 -6.86
N SER A 29 -7.25 -5.88 -6.33
CA SER A 29 -8.61 -6.38 -6.51
C SER A 29 -9.23 -6.80 -5.18
N LEU A 30 -10.55 -6.62 -5.09
CA LEU A 30 -11.33 -7.00 -3.92
C LEU A 30 -11.44 -8.51 -3.83
N LYS A 31 -11.08 -9.06 -2.67
CA LYS A 31 -11.27 -10.48 -2.34
C LYS A 31 -12.54 -10.67 -1.51
N GLU A 32 -12.76 -9.81 -0.51
CA GLU A 32 -13.90 -9.88 0.40
C GLU A 32 -14.15 -8.52 1.04
N SER A 33 -15.40 -8.06 1.10
CA SER A 33 -15.76 -6.89 1.89
C SER A 33 -16.07 -7.31 3.32
N LEU A 34 -15.37 -6.73 4.30
CA LEU A 34 -15.53 -7.04 5.72
C LEU A 34 -16.46 -6.04 6.41
N ARG A 35 -16.35 -4.77 6.02
CA ARG A 35 -17.22 -3.67 6.46
C ARG A 35 -17.24 -2.62 5.37
N ASP A 36 -18.40 -2.09 5.05
CA ASP A 36 -18.52 -1.00 4.09
C ASP A 36 -19.71 -0.12 4.47
N ASP A 37 -19.47 0.81 5.39
CA ASP A 37 -20.51 1.71 5.90
C ASP A 37 -20.99 2.73 4.86
N CYS A 38 -20.25 2.90 3.75
CA CYS A 38 -20.51 3.94 2.76
C CYS A 38 -20.53 3.48 1.29
N ASN A 39 -20.65 2.16 1.08
CA ASN A 39 -20.60 1.52 -0.24
C ASN A 39 -19.38 1.96 -1.07
N PHE A 40 -18.26 2.15 -0.38
CA PHE A 40 -17.01 2.69 -0.90
C PHE A 40 -16.24 1.65 -1.71
N THR A 41 -16.34 0.36 -1.39
CA THR A 41 -15.65 -0.70 -2.15
C THR A 41 -16.14 -0.81 -3.59
N GLY A 42 -17.39 -0.39 -3.85
CA GLY A 42 -17.96 -0.27 -5.20
C GLY A 42 -17.66 1.06 -5.89
N ALA A 43 -17.03 2.03 -5.21
CA ALA A 43 -16.73 3.33 -5.78
C ALA A 43 -15.53 3.27 -6.73
N PRO A 44 -15.58 3.97 -7.88
CA PRO A 44 -14.47 3.98 -8.82
C PRO A 44 -13.21 4.60 -8.18
N GLY A 45 -12.06 3.97 -8.41
CA GLY A 45 -10.76 4.45 -7.94
C GLY A 45 -10.34 3.96 -6.55
N VAL A 46 -11.24 3.33 -5.77
CA VAL A 46 -10.88 2.74 -4.48
C VAL A 46 -9.98 1.54 -4.66
N LEU A 47 -10.32 0.61 -5.55
CA LEU A 47 -9.45 -0.48 -5.96
C LEU A 47 -8.63 -0.02 -7.17
N SER A 48 -7.51 0.65 -6.89
CA SER A 48 -6.64 1.23 -7.90
C SER A 48 -5.31 0.47 -8.03
N GLN A 49 -4.42 0.99 -8.87
CA GLN A 49 -3.04 0.55 -8.93
C GLN A 49 -2.21 1.33 -7.90
N GLY A 50 -1.12 0.73 -7.45
CA GLY A 50 -0.12 1.43 -6.65
C GLY A 50 1.31 1.01 -6.99
N ALA A 51 2.25 1.93 -6.85
CA ALA A 51 3.67 1.67 -7.08
C ALA A 51 4.39 1.37 -5.76
N LEU A 52 4.80 0.12 -5.59
CA LEU A 52 5.47 -0.37 -4.39
C LEU A 52 6.99 -0.26 -4.54
N LYS A 53 7.63 0.27 -3.51
CA LYS A 53 9.08 0.37 -3.40
C LYS A 53 9.55 -0.03 -2.01
N THR A 54 10.55 -0.91 -1.96
CA THR A 54 11.13 -1.39 -0.71
C THR A 54 12.56 -0.88 -0.58
N THR A 55 12.94 -0.41 0.61
CA THR A 55 14.30 0.05 0.90
C THR A 55 14.68 -0.42 2.30
N GLY A 56 15.35 -1.58 2.35
CA GLY A 56 15.69 -2.24 3.62
C GLY A 56 14.42 -2.73 4.33
N HIS A 57 14.10 -2.12 5.48
CA HIS A 57 12.88 -2.42 6.25
C HIS A 57 11.74 -1.45 5.97
N VAL A 58 11.97 -0.44 5.14
CA VAL A 58 10.94 0.53 4.80
C VAL A 58 10.26 0.07 3.52
N VAL A 59 8.94 0.14 3.49
CA VAL A 59 8.14 -0.02 2.29
C VAL A 59 7.30 1.23 2.09
N ALA A 60 7.27 1.70 0.85
CA ALA A 60 6.43 2.79 0.41
C ALA A 60 5.51 2.27 -0.70
N LEU A 61 4.25 2.72 -0.68
CA LEU A 61 3.27 2.46 -1.72
C LEU A 61 2.62 3.80 -2.08
N ASP A 62 2.94 4.29 -3.28
CA ASP A 62 2.18 5.37 -3.91
C ASP A 62 0.83 4.77 -4.33
N TYR A 63 -0.22 5.06 -3.57
CA TYR A 63 -1.55 4.49 -3.77
C TYR A 63 -2.47 5.53 -4.42
N GLY A 64 -3.09 5.17 -5.54
CA GLY A 64 -3.85 6.12 -6.35
C GLY A 64 -5.07 6.75 -5.65
N LEU A 65 -5.54 6.18 -4.53
CA LEU A 65 -6.68 6.74 -3.80
C LEU A 65 -6.33 8.07 -3.14
N PHE A 66 -6.92 9.15 -3.64
CA PHE A 66 -6.71 10.53 -3.18
C PHE A 66 -5.24 11.00 -3.18
N GLY A 67 -4.37 10.32 -3.93
CA GLY A 67 -2.93 10.58 -3.94
C GLY A 67 -2.27 10.34 -2.59
N ILE A 68 -2.73 9.32 -1.85
CA ILE A 68 -2.16 8.96 -0.55
C ILE A 68 -0.91 8.11 -0.76
N ASP A 69 0.22 8.62 -0.28
CA ASP A 69 1.43 7.83 -0.10
C ASP A 69 1.33 7.05 1.21
N LEU A 70 1.38 5.72 1.11
CA LEU A 70 1.49 4.86 2.28
C LEU A 70 2.95 4.56 2.56
N ASN A 71 3.33 4.65 3.83
CA ASN A 71 4.68 4.33 4.27
C ASN A 71 4.61 3.44 5.51
N GLY A 72 5.55 2.52 5.62
CA GLY A 72 5.63 1.68 6.79
C GLY A 72 6.78 0.70 6.74
N ASN A 73 6.57 -0.47 7.35
CA ASN A 73 7.63 -1.43 7.60
C ASN A 73 7.41 -2.76 6.87
N TYR A 74 8.50 -3.34 6.38
CA TYR A 74 8.57 -4.66 5.77
C TYR A 74 9.40 -5.60 6.65
N LEU A 75 8.72 -6.61 7.21
CA LEU A 75 9.29 -7.66 8.04
C LEU A 75 9.68 -8.84 7.16
N ALA A 76 10.89 -8.78 6.58
CA ALA A 76 11.38 -9.77 5.62
C ALA A 76 11.39 -11.22 6.15
N ASP A 77 11.67 -11.41 7.44
CA ASP A 77 11.74 -12.76 8.06
C ASP A 77 10.40 -13.50 8.03
N VAL A 78 9.28 -12.76 7.94
CA VAL A 78 7.92 -13.31 7.85
C VAL A 78 7.17 -12.86 6.59
N GLU A 79 7.86 -12.12 5.71
CA GLU A 79 7.33 -11.54 4.47
C GLU A 79 5.98 -10.82 4.65
N ARG A 80 5.91 -9.96 5.68
CA ARG A 80 4.73 -9.13 6.00
C ARG A 80 5.06 -7.66 5.99
N MET A 81 4.06 -6.86 5.68
CA MET A 81 4.16 -5.41 5.71
C MET A 81 2.93 -4.77 6.35
N THR A 82 3.17 -3.61 6.94
CA THR A 82 2.14 -2.71 7.46
C THR A 82 2.48 -1.33 6.95
N LEU A 83 1.51 -0.64 6.35
CA LEU A 83 1.65 0.71 5.83
C LEU A 83 0.48 1.58 6.28
N ASP A 84 0.77 2.84 6.53
CA ASP A 84 -0.21 3.85 6.90
C ASP A 84 -0.01 5.10 6.02
N GLY A 85 -1.10 5.80 5.77
CA GLY A 85 -1.07 7.12 5.14
C GLY A 85 -2.38 7.86 5.32
N SER A 86 -2.35 9.14 4.97
CA SER A 86 -3.53 9.98 5.10
C SER A 86 -3.53 11.15 4.14
N ALA A 87 -4.73 11.59 3.76
CA ALA A 87 -4.95 12.85 3.04
C ALA A 87 -5.92 13.73 3.83
N ALA A 88 -5.79 15.05 3.71
CA ALA A 88 -6.67 16.02 4.36
C ALA A 88 -7.33 16.92 3.32
N ASN A 89 -8.48 17.51 3.68
CA ASN A 89 -9.25 18.40 2.80
C ASN A 89 -9.62 17.76 1.45
N VAL A 90 -10.08 16.51 1.49
CA VAL A 90 -10.46 15.75 0.29
C VAL A 90 -11.91 16.05 -0.04
N ASN A 91 -12.19 16.48 -1.28
CA ASN A 91 -13.56 16.56 -1.79
C ASN A 91 -13.89 15.31 -2.60
N THR A 92 -14.93 14.58 -2.21
CA THR A 92 -15.33 13.34 -2.89
C THR A 92 -16.80 13.02 -2.67
N GLN A 93 -17.30 12.02 -3.38
CA GLN A 93 -18.67 11.53 -3.24
C GLN A 93 -18.71 10.33 -2.30
N VAL A 94 -19.48 10.43 -1.21
CA VAL A 94 -19.70 9.35 -0.23
C VAL A 94 -21.21 9.12 -0.11
N ASN A 95 -21.66 7.87 -0.22
CA ASN A 95 -23.09 7.53 -0.15
C ASN A 95 -23.98 8.35 -1.11
N GLY A 96 -23.46 8.67 -2.29
CA GLY A 96 -24.18 9.45 -3.31
C GLY A 96 -24.24 10.96 -3.06
N GLY A 97 -23.66 11.47 -1.97
CA GLY A 97 -23.58 12.91 -1.70
C GLY A 97 -22.15 13.44 -1.71
N GLU A 98 -21.99 14.72 -2.07
CA GLU A 98 -20.71 15.43 -1.93
C GLU A 98 -20.33 15.57 -0.45
N CYS A 99 -19.06 15.32 -0.18
CA CYS A 99 -18.45 15.34 1.14
C CYS A 99 -17.08 16.03 1.08
N LEU A 100 -16.91 17.04 1.94
CA LEU A 100 -15.60 17.59 2.26
C LEU A 100 -15.06 16.86 3.49
N LEU A 101 -14.12 15.96 3.26
CA LEU A 101 -13.48 15.16 4.29
C LEU A 101 -12.35 15.97 4.93
N ASP A 102 -12.39 16.09 6.25
CA ASP A 102 -11.31 16.74 7.01
C ASP A 102 -10.06 15.85 6.97
N LEU A 103 -10.25 14.53 7.10
CA LEU A 103 -9.18 13.54 7.07
C LEU A 103 -9.66 12.24 6.41
N VAL A 104 -8.79 11.65 5.59
CA VAL A 104 -8.89 10.28 5.09
C VAL A 104 -7.68 9.53 5.61
N GLY A 105 -7.90 8.51 6.42
CA GLY A 105 -6.86 7.58 6.87
C GLY A 105 -6.92 6.28 6.08
N LEU A 106 -5.76 5.76 5.69
CA LEU A 106 -5.65 4.46 5.05
C LEU A 106 -4.58 3.64 5.75
N HIS A 107 -4.98 2.44 6.15
CA HIS A 107 -4.12 1.43 6.76
C HIS A 107 -4.14 0.18 5.89
N LEU A 108 -2.97 -0.40 5.67
CA LEU A 108 -2.78 -1.58 4.84
C LEU A 108 -1.87 -2.56 5.57
N ASP A 109 -2.39 -3.75 5.83
CA ASP A 109 -1.60 -4.92 6.22
C ASP A 109 -1.51 -5.87 5.03
N GLY A 110 -0.31 -6.37 4.75
CA GLY A 110 -0.02 -7.25 3.62
C GLY A 110 0.88 -8.42 4.00
N ALA A 111 0.66 -9.55 3.34
CA ALA A 111 1.52 -10.74 3.38
C ALA A 111 1.87 -11.14 1.94
N THR A 112 3.16 -11.35 1.68
CA THR A 112 3.65 -11.75 0.36
C THR A 112 3.28 -13.20 0.09
N THR A 113 2.61 -13.44 -1.04
CA THR A 113 2.20 -14.77 -1.49
C THR A 113 3.10 -15.32 -2.60
N SER A 114 3.74 -14.44 -3.36
CA SER A 114 4.77 -14.78 -4.34
C SER A 114 5.68 -13.57 -4.57
N SER A 115 6.72 -13.70 -5.39
CA SER A 115 7.57 -12.56 -5.73
C SER A 115 6.85 -11.42 -6.46
N THR A 116 5.66 -11.67 -7.01
CA THR A 116 4.86 -10.71 -7.77
C THR A 116 3.43 -10.57 -7.24
N SER A 117 3.16 -11.05 -6.02
CA SER A 117 1.84 -10.92 -5.41
C SER A 117 1.87 -10.88 -3.88
N PHE A 118 0.93 -10.13 -3.32
CA PHE A 118 0.65 -10.09 -1.89
C PHE A 118 -0.85 -9.92 -1.66
N GLU A 119 -1.32 -10.31 -0.48
CA GLU A 119 -2.71 -10.14 -0.07
C GLU A 119 -2.80 -9.66 1.37
N GLY A 120 -3.95 -9.14 1.76
CA GLY A 120 -4.11 -8.64 3.12
C GLY A 120 -5.40 -7.90 3.35
N ILE A 121 -5.37 -6.96 4.29
CA ILE A 121 -6.52 -6.15 4.70
C ILE A 121 -6.18 -4.68 4.49
N MET A 122 -7.13 -3.96 3.89
CA MET A 122 -7.10 -2.51 3.82
C MET A 122 -8.26 -1.94 4.64
N ALA A 123 -7.94 -0.95 5.47
CA ALA A 123 -8.92 -0.18 6.22
C ALA A 123 -8.84 1.29 5.78
N VAL A 124 -9.97 1.85 5.40
CA VAL A 124 -10.13 3.25 5.02
C VAL A 124 -11.09 3.90 6.00
N ARG A 125 -10.67 5.03 6.57
CA ARG A 125 -11.47 5.83 7.49
C ARG A 125 -11.66 7.22 6.91
N LEU A 126 -12.90 7.62 6.75
CA LEU A 126 -13.29 8.95 6.30
C LEU A 126 -13.81 9.72 7.53
N ASP A 127 -13.19 10.84 7.85
CA ASP A 127 -13.62 11.73 8.92
C ASP A 127 -14.03 13.10 8.32
N ALA A 128 -15.17 13.61 8.79
CA ALA A 128 -15.72 14.90 8.41
C ALA A 128 -16.53 15.50 9.55
N ARG A 129 -16.56 16.83 9.67
CA ARG A 129 -17.37 17.52 10.69
C ARG A 129 -18.88 17.35 10.51
N ARG A 130 -19.36 17.51 9.28
CA ARG A 130 -20.76 17.32 8.86
C ARG A 130 -20.78 17.17 7.33
N PRO A 131 -21.83 16.54 6.78
CA PRO A 131 -22.86 15.77 7.46
C PRO A 131 -22.37 14.38 7.89
N ASP A 132 -23.03 13.77 8.86
CA ASP A 132 -22.61 12.50 9.49
C ASP A 132 -22.48 11.35 8.47
N ARG A 133 -23.21 11.42 7.33
CA ARG A 133 -23.08 10.49 6.20
C ARG A 133 -21.69 10.44 5.54
N CYS A 134 -20.86 11.46 5.78
CA CYS A 134 -19.50 11.57 5.26
C CYS A 134 -18.46 10.91 6.19
N VAL A 135 -18.87 10.56 7.41
CA VAL A 135 -18.04 9.80 8.35
C VAL A 135 -18.34 8.32 8.12
N CYS A 136 -17.35 7.57 7.65
CA CYS A 136 -17.51 6.15 7.43
C CYS A 136 -16.21 5.37 7.51
N GLU A 137 -16.34 4.07 7.67
CA GLU A 137 -15.24 3.15 7.81
C GLU A 137 -15.46 1.94 6.89
N VAL A 138 -14.39 1.56 6.18
CA VAL A 138 -14.42 0.57 5.11
C VAL A 138 -13.25 -0.37 5.29
N TRP A 139 -13.53 -1.67 5.40
CA TRP A 139 -12.54 -2.71 5.63
C TRP A 139 -12.75 -3.80 4.59
N PHE A 140 -11.69 -4.17 3.89
CA PHE A 140 -11.78 -5.24 2.90
C PHE A 140 -10.49 -6.03 2.79
N LYS A 141 -10.64 -7.31 2.44
CA LYS A 141 -9.53 -8.13 1.98
C LYS A 141 -9.25 -7.83 0.52
N TYR A 142 -7.97 -7.74 0.17
CA TYR A 142 -7.52 -7.51 -1.18
C TYR A 142 -6.49 -8.56 -1.60
N VAL A 143 -6.30 -8.68 -2.91
CA VAL A 143 -5.09 -9.25 -3.51
C VAL A 143 -4.48 -8.23 -4.45
N ALA A 144 -3.16 -8.13 -4.44
CA ALA A 144 -2.39 -7.23 -5.28
C ALA A 144 -1.44 -8.05 -6.16
N ASN A 145 -1.53 -7.85 -7.47
CA ASN A 145 -0.71 -8.57 -8.45
C ASN A 145 0.09 -7.57 -9.29
N ARG A 146 1.39 -7.85 -9.46
CA ARG A 146 2.29 -7.03 -10.25
C ARG A 146 1.80 -6.94 -11.70
N GLN A 147 1.87 -5.74 -12.29
CA GLN A 147 1.57 -5.48 -13.71
C GLN A 147 2.82 -5.64 -14.58
#